data_AF-A0A968M8H8-F1
#
_entry.id   AF-A0A968M8H8-F1
#
_cell.length_a   1.000
_cell.length_b   1.000
_cell.length_c   1.000
_cell.angle_alpha   90.00
_cell.angle_beta   90.00
_cell.angle_gamma   90.00
#
_symmetry.space_group_name_H-M   'P 1'
#
loop_
_entity.id
_entity.type
_entity.pdbx_description
1 polymer ?
#
loop_
_entity_poly.entity_id
_entity_poly.type
_entity_poly.pdbx_seq_one_letter_code
_entity_poly.pdbx_strand_id
1 'polypeptide(L)'
;MHKAHPDTPVAPDLQTLLENTFTVLDSDEVYDFLVVHAFLAPLLFEAHTSIQKHFGARPVTLELNIDPEDETYQQLVLRIQTEQTVDKADALFEEFDQDWWLPNMRRARNRFNIMLQFI
;
A
#
# COMPACT_ATOMS: atom_id res chain seq x y z
N MET A 1 34.17 29.82 17.67
CA MET A 1 34.26 28.42 17.20
C MET A 1 33.09 27.64 17.78
N HIS A 2 31.98 27.54 17.05
CA HIS A 2 30.90 26.62 17.40
C HIS A 2 31.03 25.43 16.45
N LYS A 3 31.30 24.25 17.02
CA LYS A 3 31.32 22.99 16.26
C LYS A 3 29.90 22.72 15.78
N ALA A 4 29.72 22.62 14.46
CA ALA A 4 28.54 22.01 13.87
C ALA A 4 28.39 20.60 14.45
N HIS A 5 27.22 20.31 15.02
CA HIS A 5 26.80 18.94 15.30
C HIS A 5 26.45 18.26 13.96
N PRO A 6 26.74 16.96 13.80
CA PRO A 6 26.52 16.27 12.54
C PRO A 6 25.02 16.17 12.21
N ASP A 7 24.70 16.28 10.93
CA ASP A 7 23.37 16.10 10.36
C ASP A 7 22.74 14.80 10.86
N THR A 8 21.85 14.90 11.85
CA THR A 8 20.93 13.81 12.18
C THR A 8 20.05 13.62 10.95
N PRO A 9 19.96 12.41 10.36
CA PRO A 9 18.97 12.14 9.33
C PRO A 9 17.59 12.44 9.91
N VAL A 10 16.93 13.46 9.36
CA VAL A 10 15.52 13.71 9.68
C VAL A 10 14.77 12.47 9.21
N ALA A 11 14.04 11.82 10.12
CA ALA A 11 13.20 10.69 9.73
C ALA A 11 12.23 11.17 8.63
N PRO A 12 12.13 10.45 7.50
CA PRO A 12 11.24 10.87 6.42
C PRO A 12 9.80 10.93 6.93
N ASP A 13 9.05 11.92 6.45
CA ASP A 13 7.61 12.01 6.69
C ASP A 13 6.85 10.89 5.96
N LEU A 14 5.56 10.75 6.27
CA LEU A 14 4.74 9.67 5.70
C LEU A 14 4.66 9.74 4.17
N GLN A 15 4.59 10.95 3.58
CA GLN A 15 4.51 11.12 2.13
C GLN A 15 5.79 10.60 1.47
N THR A 16 6.95 11.02 1.98
CA THR A 16 8.26 10.56 1.53
C THR A 16 8.40 9.04 1.66
N LEU A 17 7.89 8.45 2.76
CA LEU A 17 7.91 7.00 2.94
C LEU A 17 7.02 6.26 1.93
N LEU A 18 5.85 6.80 1.63
CA LEU A 18 4.93 6.23 0.65
C LEU A 18 5.53 6.29 -0.76
N GLU A 19 6.06 7.42 -1.19
CA GLU A 19 6.64 7.61 -2.52
C GLU A 19 7.89 6.75 -2.76
N ASN A 20 8.64 6.44 -1.69
CA ASN A 20 9.79 5.53 -1.77
C ASN A 20 9.38 4.04 -1.81
N THR A 21 8.13 3.71 -1.50
CA THR A 21 7.65 2.33 -1.36
C THR A 21 6.63 1.96 -2.45
N PHE A 22 5.82 2.91 -2.89
CA PHE A 22 4.69 2.71 -3.80
C PHE A 22 4.73 3.70 -4.96
N THR A 23 4.17 3.30 -6.10
CA THR A 23 3.74 4.23 -7.13
C THR A 23 2.39 4.81 -6.71
N VAL A 24 2.40 6.01 -6.13
CA VAL A 24 1.18 6.67 -5.65
C VAL A 24 0.48 7.38 -6.83
N LEU A 25 -0.79 7.05 -7.06
CA LEU A 25 -1.66 7.72 -8.03
C LEU A 25 -2.58 8.70 -7.30
N ASP A 26 -2.84 9.85 -7.91
CA ASP A 26 -3.66 10.93 -7.34
C ASP A 26 -3.24 11.25 -5.89
N SER A 27 -1.95 11.56 -5.73
CA SER A 27 -1.25 11.60 -4.44
C SER A 27 -1.92 12.46 -3.38
N ASP A 28 -2.50 13.60 -3.76
CA ASP A 28 -3.18 14.50 -2.83
C ASP A 28 -4.37 13.80 -2.14
N GLU A 29 -5.18 13.06 -2.90
CA GLU A 29 -6.36 12.36 -2.38
C GLU A 29 -5.94 11.18 -1.47
N VAL A 30 -4.89 10.45 -1.85
CA VAL A 30 -4.33 9.37 -1.03
C VAL A 30 -3.82 9.91 0.29
N TYR A 31 -3.12 11.05 0.29
CA TYR A 31 -2.55 11.65 1.49
C TYR A 31 -3.65 12.19 2.41
N ASP A 32 -4.63 12.92 1.89
CA ASP A 32 -5.77 13.41 2.67
C ASP A 32 -6.56 12.26 3.29
N PHE A 33 -6.76 11.17 2.54
CA PHE A 33 -7.42 9.98 3.05
C PHE A 33 -6.63 9.32 4.19
N LEU A 34 -5.30 9.25 4.07
CA LEU A 34 -4.42 8.69 5.11
C LEU A 34 -4.28 9.58 6.35
N VAL A 35 -4.46 10.89 6.24
CA VAL A 35 -4.56 11.78 7.41
C VAL A 35 -5.77 11.41 8.26
N VAL A 36 -6.92 11.15 7.62
CA VAL A 36 -8.16 10.75 8.30
C VAL A 36 -8.10 9.30 8.78
N HIS A 37 -7.46 8.42 8.02
CA HIS A 37 -7.37 6.98 8.27
C HIS A 37 -5.95 6.53 8.63
N ALA A 38 -5.28 7.27 9.51
CA ALA A 38 -3.86 7.04 9.87
C ALA A 38 -3.53 5.61 10.36
N PHE A 39 -4.54 4.85 10.82
CA PHE A 39 -4.39 3.44 11.17
C PHE A 39 -4.02 2.53 9.98
N LEU A 40 -4.21 2.99 8.75
CA LEU A 40 -3.87 2.25 7.53
C LEU A 40 -2.39 2.35 7.18
N ALA A 41 -1.69 3.41 7.57
CA ALA A 41 -0.26 3.59 7.27
C ALA A 41 0.61 2.38 7.67
N PRO A 42 0.60 1.89 8.93
CA PRO A 42 1.38 0.70 9.28
C PRO A 42 0.93 -0.55 8.51
N LEU A 43 -0.38 -0.69 8.23
CA LEU A 43 -0.93 -1.82 7.49
C LEU A 43 -0.44 -1.84 6.03
N LEU A 44 -0.27 -0.68 5.38
CA LEU A 44 0.28 -0.56 4.03
C LEU A 44 1.72 -1.06 3.95
N PHE A 45 2.58 -0.64 4.88
CA PHE A 45 4.00 -1.07 4.88
C PHE A 45 4.16 -2.55 5.25
N GLU A 46 3.31 -3.06 6.14
CA GLU A 46 3.25 -4.50 6.42
C GLU A 46 2.75 -5.29 5.19
N ALA A 47 1.73 -4.78 4.48
CA ALA A 47 1.24 -5.38 3.24
C ALA A 47 2.35 -5.46 2.21
N HIS A 48 3.07 -4.36 1.96
CA HIS A 48 4.19 -4.31 1.04
C HIS A 48 5.28 -5.35 1.37
N THR A 49 5.65 -5.47 2.65
CA THR A 49 6.63 -6.48 3.10
C THR A 49 6.15 -7.90 2.81
N SER A 50 4.87 -8.18 3.07
CA SER A 50 4.29 -9.50 2.76
C SER A 50 4.20 -9.76 1.25
N ILE A 51 3.79 -8.76 0.47
CA ILE A 51 3.75 -8.85 -1.00
C ILE A 51 5.13 -9.17 -1.54
N GLN A 52 6.19 -8.53 -1.05
CA GLN A 52 7.56 -8.84 -1.45
C GLN A 52 8.00 -10.27 -1.13
N LYS A 53 7.51 -10.84 -0.02
CA LYS A 53 7.78 -12.25 0.36
C LYS A 53 7.16 -13.23 -0.64
N HIS A 54 5.96 -12.93 -1.15
CA HIS A 54 5.19 -13.83 -2.02
C HIS A 54 5.45 -13.61 -3.53
N PHE A 55 5.46 -12.35 -3.96
CA PHE A 55 5.58 -11.95 -5.37
C PHE A 55 7.01 -11.55 -5.79
N GLY A 56 7.93 -11.42 -4.83
CA GLY A 56 9.24 -10.83 -5.03
C GLY A 56 9.19 -9.31 -5.13
N ALA A 57 10.30 -8.69 -5.55
CA ALA A 57 10.36 -7.25 -5.79
C ALA A 57 9.50 -6.89 -7.02
N ARG A 58 8.22 -6.61 -6.80
CA ARG A 58 7.27 -6.17 -7.82
C ARG A 58 6.83 -4.75 -7.55
N PRO A 59 6.61 -3.93 -8.59
CA PRO A 59 5.98 -2.63 -8.41
C PRO A 59 4.59 -2.79 -7.84
N VAL A 60 4.24 -1.84 -6.98
CA VAL A 60 2.94 -1.77 -6.33
C VAL A 60 2.42 -0.36 -6.49
N THR A 61 1.20 -0.22 -7.02
CA THR A 61 0.53 1.08 -7.08
C THR A 61 -0.40 1.25 -5.89
N LEU A 62 -0.53 2.49 -5.43
CA LEU A 62 -1.47 2.88 -4.37
C LEU A 62 -2.35 4.00 -4.90
N GLU A 63 -3.65 3.81 -4.85
CA GLU A 63 -4.64 4.78 -5.32
C GLU A 63 -5.84 4.86 -4.37
N LEU A 64 -6.59 5.95 -4.44
CA LEU A 64 -7.90 6.05 -3.82
C LEU A 64 -8.97 5.62 -4.82
N ASN A 65 -9.76 4.61 -4.48
CA ASN A 65 -10.94 4.25 -5.24
C ASN A 65 -12.19 4.85 -4.58
N ILE A 66 -12.94 5.62 -5.37
CA ILE A 66 -14.21 6.23 -4.99
C ILE A 66 -15.32 5.47 -5.71
N ASP A 67 -16.31 4.99 -4.98
CA ASP A 67 -17.45 4.31 -5.60
C ASP A 67 -18.28 5.33 -6.40
N PRO A 68 -18.51 5.10 -7.71
CA PRO A 68 -19.27 6.02 -8.55
C PRO A 68 -20.76 6.09 -8.19
N GLU A 69 -21.29 5.09 -7.46
CA GLU A 69 -22.67 5.08 -6.98
C GLU A 69 -22.81 5.69 -5.58
N ASP A 70 -21.72 5.75 -4.79
CA ASP A 70 -21.65 6.38 -3.47
C ASP A 70 -20.29 7.03 -3.22
N GLU A 71 -20.17 8.32 -3.51
CA GLU A 71 -18.94 9.09 -3.32
C GLU A 71 -18.42 9.10 -1.86
N THR A 72 -19.28 8.76 -0.88
CA THR A 72 -18.88 8.63 0.52
C THR A 72 -18.17 7.30 0.82
N TYR A 73 -18.30 6.33 -0.09
CA TYR A 73 -17.63 5.05 -0.01
C TYR A 73 -16.29 5.10 -0.74
N GLN A 74 -15.25 5.37 0.06
CA GLN A 74 -13.87 5.47 -0.40
C GLN A 74 -13.02 4.36 0.23
N GLN A 75 -12.09 3.83 -0.56
CA GLN A 75 -11.11 2.83 -0.11
C GLN A 75 -9.75 3.08 -0.75
N LEU A 76 -8.68 2.90 0.02
CA LEU A 76 -7.37 2.72 -0.58
C LEU A 76 -7.31 1.38 -1.29
N VAL A 77 -6.77 1.38 -2.50
CA VAL A 77 -6.52 0.18 -3.27
C VAL A 77 -5.04 0.10 -3.55
N LEU A 78 -4.46 -1.02 -3.17
CA LEU A 78 -3.08 -1.37 -3.49
C LEU A 78 -3.11 -2.43 -4.60
N ARG A 79 -2.45 -2.15 -5.74
CA ARG A 79 -2.41 -3.08 -6.86
C ARG A 79 -1.01 -3.67 -7.03
N ILE A 80 -0.94 -4.99 -7.04
CA ILE A 80 0.28 -5.75 -7.28
C ILE A 80 0.42 -5.93 -8.79
N GLN A 81 1.45 -5.34 -9.39
CA GLN A 81 1.70 -5.48 -10.82
C GLN A 81 2.32 -6.84 -11.13
N THR A 82 1.74 -7.56 -12.11
CA THR A 82 2.19 -8.90 -12.48
C THR A 82 2.14 -9.12 -13.99
N GLU A 83 3.19 -9.75 -14.51
CA GLU A 83 3.29 -10.26 -15.90
C GLU A 83 3.13 -11.79 -15.94
N GLN A 84 2.82 -12.41 -14.80
CA GLN A 84 2.59 -13.85 -14.74
C GLN A 84 1.27 -14.20 -15.44
N THR A 85 1.13 -15.46 -15.83
CA THR A 85 -0.18 -15.99 -16.26
C THR A 85 -1.19 -15.88 -15.12
N VAL A 86 -2.48 -15.76 -15.47
CA VAL A 86 -3.59 -15.68 -14.50
C VAL A 86 -3.47 -16.79 -13.45
N ASP A 87 -3.38 -18.05 -13.88
CA ASP A 87 -3.29 -19.20 -12.96
C ASP A 87 -2.14 -19.08 -11.94
N LYS A 88 -1.00 -18.54 -12.36
CA LYS A 88 0.17 -18.40 -11.48
C LYS A 88 0.05 -17.19 -10.57
N ALA A 89 -0.49 -16.08 -11.08
CA ALA A 89 -0.74 -14.89 -10.28
C ALA A 89 -1.78 -15.18 -9.19
N ASP A 90 -2.85 -15.89 -9.55
CA ASP A 90 -3.92 -16.28 -8.63
C ASP A 90 -3.40 -17.22 -7.54
N ALA A 91 -2.57 -18.22 -7.89
CA ALA A 91 -1.96 -19.10 -6.90
C ALA A 91 -1.09 -18.34 -5.87
N LEU A 92 -0.25 -17.40 -6.34
CA LEU A 92 0.56 -16.56 -5.45
C LEU A 92 -0.31 -15.63 -4.60
N PHE A 93 -1.41 -15.11 -5.17
CA PHE A 93 -2.33 -14.23 -4.47
C PHE A 93 -3.12 -14.98 -3.39
N GLU A 94 -3.52 -16.22 -3.65
CA GLU A 94 -4.18 -17.07 -2.66
C GLU A 94 -3.22 -17.40 -1.49
N GLU A 95 -1.95 -17.70 -1.77
CA GLU A 95 -0.93 -17.90 -0.72
C GLU A 95 -0.73 -16.63 0.13
N PHE A 96 -0.61 -15.48 -0.52
CA PHE A 96 -0.54 -14.17 0.15
C PHE A 96 -1.78 -13.90 1.01
N ASP A 97 -2.96 -14.23 0.50
CA ASP A 97 -4.22 -13.99 1.18
C ASP A 97 -4.33 -14.82 2.45
N GLN A 98 -4.02 -16.12 2.37
CA GLN A 98 -4.07 -17.03 3.52
C GLN A 98 -2.99 -16.68 4.57
N ASP A 99 -1.77 -16.38 4.13
CA ASP A 99 -0.63 -16.11 5.02
C ASP A 99 -0.77 -14.75 5.72
N TRP A 100 -1.26 -13.72 5.02
CA TRP A 100 -1.22 -12.36 5.53
C TRP A 100 -2.52 -11.57 5.39
N TRP A 101 -3.21 -11.57 4.26
CA TRP A 101 -4.37 -10.67 4.11
C TRP A 101 -5.54 -11.05 5.01
N LEU A 102 -5.97 -12.32 5.00
CA LEU A 102 -7.13 -12.78 5.76
C LEU A 102 -6.98 -12.59 7.29
N PRO A 103 -5.81 -12.86 7.91
CA PRO A 103 -5.57 -12.50 9.30
C PRO A 103 -5.67 -11.00 9.60
N ASN A 104 -5.34 -10.15 8.62
CA ASN A 104 -5.21 -8.71 8.80
C ASN A 104 -6.37 -7.87 8.27
N MET A 105 -7.26 -8.41 7.43
CA MET A 105 -8.32 -7.66 6.73
C MET A 105 -9.23 -6.88 7.68
N ARG A 106 -9.45 -7.36 8.91
CA ARG A 106 -10.27 -6.63 9.90
C ARG A 106 -9.64 -5.30 10.33
N ARG A 107 -8.31 -5.18 10.27
CA ARG A 107 -7.58 -3.94 10.55
C ARG A 107 -7.84 -2.89 9.48
N ALA A 108 -8.18 -3.30 8.26
CA ALA A 108 -8.51 -2.40 7.15
C ALA A 108 -9.84 -1.67 7.33
N ARG A 109 -10.75 -2.17 8.19
CA ARG A 109 -12.07 -1.56 8.45
C ARG A 109 -12.86 -1.20 7.19
N ASN A 110 -12.76 -2.01 6.15
CA ASN A 110 -13.34 -1.76 4.82
C ASN A 110 -12.89 -0.42 4.19
N ARG A 111 -11.66 0.03 4.49
CA ARG A 111 -11.04 1.25 3.93
C ARG A 111 -9.76 0.95 3.14
N PHE A 112 -9.38 -0.32 3.04
CA PHE A 112 -8.21 -0.77 2.32
C PHE A 112 -8.48 -2.12 1.66
N ASN A 113 -8.04 -2.25 0.41
CA ASN A 113 -8.16 -3.47 -0.39
C ASN A 113 -6.87 -3.69 -1.19
N ILE A 114 -6.60 -4.94 -1.55
CA ILE A 114 -5.42 -5.37 -2.30
C ILE A 114 -5.91 -6.17 -3.50
N MET A 115 -5.38 -5.88 -4.69
CA MET A 115 -5.79 -6.52 -5.93
C MET A 115 -4.59 -6.81 -6.84
N LEU A 116 -4.76 -7.76 -7.77
CA LEU A 116 -3.82 -7.95 -8.87
C LEU A 116 -4.08 -6.94 -9.99
N GLN A 117 -3.01 -6.54 -10.67
CA GLN A 117 -3.07 -5.80 -11.94
C GLN A 117 -2.16 -6.48 -12.95
N PHE A 118 -2.77 -7.02 -14.01
CA PHE A 118 -2.06 -7.60 -15.14
C PHE A 118 -1.60 -6.49 -16.08
N ILE A 119 -0.31 -6.49 -16.42
CA ILE A 119 0.34 -5.50 -17.30
C ILE A 119 0.87 -6.14 -18.58
#